data_AF-A0A839GNE9-F1
#
_entry.id   AF-A0A839GNE9-F1
#
_cell.length_a   1.000
_cell.length_b   1.000
_cell.length_c   1.000
_cell.angle_alpha   90.00
_cell.angle_beta   90.00
_cell.angle_gamma   90.00
#
_symmetry.space_group_name_H-M   'P 1'
#
loop_
_entity.id
_entity.type
_entity.pdbx_description
1 polymer ?
#
loop_
_entity_poly.entity_id
_entity_poly.type
_entity_poly.pdbx_seq_one_letter_code
_entity_poly.pdbx_strand_id
1 'polypeptide(L)'
;MAIFFLLVGLEIKRELIEGELASVRQASLPVLAAIGGVVVPALIYHAINNNSETAAGWGIPMATDIAFAIGILSILGRRVPLGLRIFLTALAIVDDLVAIVVIAVFYSEELHVDALLYAGGIFALLIVFNKLGIKSLVFYLIPGAVMWYFVHHSGVHATIAGVLTALTVPTNPTADESPLEKLEHAIVKPVNFLIMPIFAFVNTNIQFEAGMLQGLTNKLGLGILLGLCLGKPLGILVMSWLAVKLKISSLPEGVQWGQMLGVGLLAGVGFTMSIFIALLSFSNQEWQTNAKFAILVASLISGLAGFLVLKKAIGNLKA
;
A
#
# COMPACT_ATOMS: atom_id res chain seq x y z
N MET A 1 -1.62 -7.24 -10.77
CA MET A 1 -0.91 -6.81 -9.55
C MET A 1 0.61 -6.84 -9.67
N ALA A 2 1.25 -7.80 -10.34
CA ALA A 2 2.71 -7.79 -10.49
C ALA A 2 3.29 -6.49 -11.09
N ILE A 3 2.64 -5.91 -12.11
CA ILE A 3 3.07 -4.63 -12.69
C ILE A 3 2.87 -3.45 -11.73
N PHE A 4 1.80 -3.46 -10.92
CA PHE A 4 1.58 -2.46 -9.88
C PHE A 4 2.69 -2.54 -8.82
N PHE A 5 3.01 -3.75 -8.34
CA PHE A 5 4.08 -3.96 -7.38
C PHE A 5 5.48 -3.75 -7.96
N LEU A 6 5.67 -3.87 -9.28
CA LEU A 6 6.85 -3.38 -9.97
C LEU A 6 6.97 -1.86 -9.80
N LEU A 7 5.91 -1.09 -10.09
CA LEU A 7 5.90 0.36 -9.87
C LEU A 7 6.21 0.72 -8.42
N VAL A 8 5.49 0.13 -7.46
CA VAL A 8 5.72 0.33 -6.03
C VAL A 8 7.18 0.02 -5.66
N GLY A 9 7.76 -1.06 -6.18
CA GLY A 9 9.16 -1.39 -5.94
C GLY A 9 10.15 -0.36 -6.51
N LEU A 10 9.83 0.28 -7.65
CA LEU A 10 10.65 1.35 -8.21
C LEU A 10 10.57 2.60 -7.32
N GLU A 11 9.35 2.98 -6.91
CA GLU A 11 9.10 4.10 -6.01
C GLU A 11 9.81 3.92 -4.66
N ILE A 12 9.69 2.74 -4.03
CA ILE A 12 10.41 2.39 -2.80
C ILE A 12 11.92 2.58 -2.99
N LYS A 13 12.48 2.03 -4.06
CA LYS A 13 13.93 2.11 -4.30
C LYS A 13 14.39 3.55 -4.55
N ARG A 14 13.62 4.35 -5.29
CA ARG A 14 13.93 5.77 -5.52
C ARG A 14 13.86 6.55 -4.21
N GLU A 15 12.79 6.40 -3.43
CA GLU A 15 12.63 7.12 -2.16
C GLU A 15 13.72 6.79 -1.14
N LEU A 16 14.22 5.54 -1.14
CA LEU A 16 15.32 5.12 -0.26
C LEU A 16 16.68 5.69 -0.67
N ILE A 17 16.88 6.05 -1.93
CA ILE A 17 18.20 6.48 -2.45
C ILE A 17 18.25 7.99 -2.66
N GLU A 18 17.20 8.59 -3.19
CA GLU A 18 17.13 10.00 -3.60
C GLU A 18 16.06 10.81 -2.85
N GLY A 19 15.06 10.14 -2.28
CA GLY A 19 13.87 10.78 -1.74
C GLY A 19 13.84 10.96 -0.22
N GLU A 20 12.63 11.08 0.32
CA GLU A 20 12.39 11.47 1.72
C GLU A 20 12.66 10.33 2.71
N LEU A 21 12.80 9.10 2.20
CA LEU A 21 13.19 7.94 3.00
C LEU A 21 14.71 7.75 3.08
N ALA A 22 15.50 8.55 2.35
CA ALA A 22 16.96 8.42 2.33
C ALA A 22 17.61 8.87 3.65
N SER A 23 17.02 9.84 4.36
CA SER A 23 17.52 10.29 5.67
C SER A 23 16.67 9.76 6.82
N VAL A 24 17.34 9.21 7.84
CA VAL A 24 16.66 8.65 9.03
C VAL A 24 15.75 9.68 9.72
N ARG A 25 16.15 10.95 9.70
CA ARG A 25 15.40 12.03 10.34
C ARG A 25 14.11 12.39 9.59
N GLN A 26 14.12 12.37 8.26
CA GLN A 26 12.91 12.60 7.44
C GLN A 26 12.02 11.36 7.39
N ALA A 27 12.63 10.17 7.28
CA ALA A 27 11.94 8.89 7.19
C ALA A 27 11.23 8.48 8.50
N SER A 28 11.72 8.93 9.66
CA SER A 28 11.24 8.44 10.96
C SER A 28 9.75 8.69 11.20
N LEU A 29 9.22 9.86 10.80
CA LEU A 29 7.79 10.14 10.99
C LEU A 29 6.90 9.27 10.09
N PRO A 30 7.06 9.24 8.74
CA PRO A 30 6.27 8.36 7.88
C PRO A 30 6.39 6.88 8.27
N VAL A 31 7.59 6.41 8.61
CA VAL A 31 7.81 5.00 8.97
C VAL A 31 7.08 4.63 10.26
N LEU A 32 7.23 5.43 11.33
CA LEU A 32 6.54 5.15 12.60
C LEU A 32 5.02 5.28 12.45
N ALA A 33 4.56 6.25 11.66
CA ALA A 33 3.15 6.42 11.35
C ALA A 33 2.58 5.22 10.58
N ALA A 34 3.31 4.70 9.58
CA ALA A 34 2.94 3.50 8.82
C ALA A 34 2.87 2.26 9.72
N ILE A 35 3.87 2.06 10.59
CA ILE A 35 3.86 0.96 11.57
C ILE A 35 2.59 1.01 12.43
N GLY A 36 2.25 2.19 12.96
CA GLY A 36 0.98 2.39 13.68
C GLY A 36 -0.24 2.11 12.81
N GLY A 37 -0.22 2.63 11.58
CA GLY A 37 -1.24 2.46 10.56
C GLY A 37 -1.42 1.04 10.03
N VAL A 38 -0.48 0.12 10.31
CA VAL A 38 -0.61 -1.31 10.00
C VAL A 38 -0.99 -2.11 11.25
N VAL A 39 -0.27 -1.90 12.35
CA VAL A 39 -0.42 -2.71 13.56
C VAL A 39 -1.77 -2.50 14.24
N VAL A 40 -2.20 -1.24 14.39
CA VAL A 40 -3.47 -0.94 15.08
C VAL A 40 -4.70 -1.50 14.36
N PRO A 41 -4.90 -1.29 13.04
CA PRO A 41 -6.04 -1.90 12.35
C PRO A 41 -6.00 -3.42 12.33
N ALA A 42 -4.81 -4.03 12.18
CA ALA A 42 -4.65 -5.49 12.26
C ALA A 42 -5.06 -6.04 13.62
N LEU A 43 -4.66 -5.38 14.72
CA LEU A 43 -5.04 -5.77 16.09
C LEU A 43 -6.54 -5.61 16.33
N ILE A 44 -7.15 -4.53 15.84
CA ILE A 44 -8.61 -4.32 15.92
C ILE A 44 -9.36 -5.44 15.20
N TYR A 45 -8.94 -5.76 13.97
CA TYR A 45 -9.52 -6.86 13.21
C TYR A 45 -9.39 -8.18 13.95
N HIS A 46 -8.18 -8.49 14.41
CA HIS A 46 -7.88 -9.74 15.11
C HIS A 46 -8.69 -9.88 16.40
N ALA A 47 -8.84 -8.81 17.19
CA ALA A 47 -9.65 -8.83 18.40
C ALA A 47 -11.13 -9.15 18.13
N ILE A 48 -11.68 -8.65 17.03
CA ILE A 48 -13.08 -8.88 16.63
C ILE A 48 -13.28 -10.27 16.01
N ASN A 49 -12.32 -10.72 15.21
CA ASN A 49 -12.36 -11.99 14.47
C ASN A 49 -11.60 -13.11 15.19
N ASN A 50 -11.34 -12.96 16.49
CA ASN A 50 -10.63 -14.00 17.23
C ASN A 50 -11.46 -15.29 17.25
N ASN A 51 -10.80 -16.42 16.97
CA ASN A 51 -11.42 -17.74 16.83
C ASN A 51 -12.59 -17.82 15.82
N SER A 52 -12.59 -16.97 14.78
CA SER A 52 -13.50 -17.13 13.64
C SER A 52 -12.78 -17.70 12.42
N GLU A 53 -13.54 -18.29 11.49
CA GLU A 53 -13.03 -18.79 10.22
C GLU A 53 -12.46 -17.66 9.33
N THR A 54 -12.82 -16.41 9.64
CA THR A 54 -12.37 -15.20 8.96
C THR A 54 -11.11 -14.58 9.59
N ALA A 55 -10.48 -15.21 10.58
CA ALA A 55 -9.28 -14.68 11.26
C ALA A 55 -8.10 -14.43 10.32
N ALA A 56 -8.00 -15.17 9.21
CA ALA A 56 -6.97 -15.00 8.18
C ALA A 56 -7.00 -13.62 7.49
N GLY A 57 -8.12 -12.90 7.54
CA GLY A 57 -8.29 -11.58 6.93
C GLY A 57 -7.65 -10.41 7.69
N TRP A 58 -6.79 -10.65 8.67
CA TRP A 58 -6.20 -9.61 9.51
C TRP A 58 -5.37 -8.57 8.75
N GLY A 59 -4.81 -8.95 7.59
CA GLY A 59 -4.10 -8.02 6.70
C GLY A 59 -5.03 -7.09 5.90
N ILE A 60 -6.33 -7.37 5.80
CA ILE A 60 -7.25 -6.57 4.96
C ILE A 60 -7.28 -5.08 5.34
N PRO A 61 -7.48 -4.71 6.63
CA PRO A 61 -7.57 -3.30 7.01
C PRO A 61 -6.22 -2.60 7.18
N MET A 62 -5.09 -3.24 6.84
CA MET A 62 -3.77 -2.62 6.94
C MET A 62 -3.42 -1.76 5.71
N ALA A 63 -4.02 -2.06 4.57
CA ALA A 63 -3.63 -1.48 3.30
C ALA A 63 -4.34 -0.15 3.00
N THR A 64 -3.69 0.65 2.15
CA THR A 64 -4.17 1.95 1.70
C THR A 64 -4.05 2.02 0.18
N ASP A 65 -5.10 2.47 -0.49
CA ASP A 65 -5.09 2.77 -1.92
C ASP A 65 -4.59 4.20 -2.14
N ILE A 66 -3.28 4.30 -2.42
CA ILE A 66 -2.58 5.57 -2.64
C ILE A 66 -3.22 6.40 -3.75
N ALA A 67 -3.62 5.76 -4.86
CA ALA A 67 -4.17 6.45 -6.02
C ALA A 67 -5.48 7.14 -5.67
N PHE A 68 -6.34 6.46 -4.91
CA PHE A 68 -7.60 7.06 -4.45
C PHE A 68 -7.38 8.14 -3.39
N ALA A 69 -6.48 7.90 -2.43
CA ALA A 69 -6.17 8.87 -1.38
C ALA A 69 -5.59 10.18 -1.95
N ILE A 70 -4.63 10.10 -2.88
CA ILE A 70 -4.08 11.25 -3.60
C ILE A 70 -5.13 11.88 -4.51
N GLY A 71 -6.01 11.09 -5.13
CA GLY A 71 -7.14 11.58 -5.91
C GLY A 71 -8.05 12.49 -5.09
N ILE A 72 -8.48 12.05 -3.90
CA ILE A 72 -9.28 12.87 -2.97
C ILE A 72 -8.50 14.11 -2.53
N LEU A 73 -7.22 13.97 -2.18
CA LEU A 73 -6.39 15.08 -1.77
C LEU A 73 -6.24 16.14 -2.88
N SER A 74 -6.22 15.70 -4.15
CA SER A 74 -6.13 16.57 -5.31
C SER A 74 -7.39 17.41 -5.54
N ILE A 75 -8.57 16.91 -5.13
CA ILE A 75 -9.85 17.66 -5.19
C ILE A 75 -9.82 18.89 -4.26
N LEU A 76 -9.10 18.82 -3.15
CA LEU A 76 -8.89 19.97 -2.24
C LEU A 76 -7.98 21.06 -2.85
N GLY A 77 -7.37 20.77 -4.00
CA GLY A 77 -6.67 21.74 -4.85
C GLY A 77 -5.35 22.21 -4.26
N ARG A 78 -4.97 23.44 -4.63
CA ARG A 78 -3.68 24.07 -4.28
C ARG A 78 -3.52 24.43 -2.80
N ARG A 79 -4.58 24.30 -1.99
CA ARG A 79 -4.57 24.69 -0.56
C ARG A 79 -3.94 23.62 0.35
N VAL A 80 -3.66 22.44 -0.20
CA VAL A 80 -2.99 21.36 0.54
C VAL A 80 -1.50 21.67 0.65
N PRO A 81 -0.91 21.72 1.87
CA PRO A 81 0.51 21.92 2.06
C PRO A 81 1.34 20.85 1.34
N LEU A 82 2.47 21.23 0.75
CA LEU A 82 3.37 20.30 0.07
C LEU A 82 3.82 19.17 1.03
N GLY A 83 4.18 19.52 2.27
CA GLY A 83 4.57 18.56 3.30
C GLY A 83 3.51 17.50 3.60
N LEU A 84 2.22 17.81 3.42
CA LEU A 84 1.13 16.85 3.61
C LEU A 84 1.05 15.82 2.48
N ARG A 85 1.29 16.26 1.24
CA ARG A 85 1.32 15.37 0.06
C ARG A 85 2.53 14.42 0.13
N ILE A 86 3.68 14.97 0.48
CA ILE A 86 4.91 14.22 0.68
C ILE A 86 4.71 13.18 1.79
N PHE A 87 4.18 13.59 2.95
CA PHE A 87 3.92 12.69 4.06
C PHE A 87 2.96 11.56 3.68
N LEU A 88 1.83 11.85 3.03
CA LEU A 88 0.87 10.81 2.60
C LEU A 88 1.49 9.84 1.59
N THR A 89 2.31 10.34 0.66
CA THR A 89 2.99 9.51 -0.35
C THR A 89 4.01 8.58 0.33
N ALA A 90 4.86 9.12 1.21
CA ALA A 90 5.83 8.33 1.95
C ALA A 90 5.17 7.30 2.89
N LEU A 91 4.08 7.69 3.57
CA LEU A 91 3.27 6.79 4.40
C LEU A 91 2.76 5.61 3.58
N ALA A 92 2.17 5.87 2.41
CA ALA A 92 1.62 4.83 1.55
C ALA A 92 2.70 3.90 0.99
N ILE A 93 3.86 4.43 0.61
CA ILE A 93 5.00 3.61 0.15
C ILE A 93 5.49 2.67 1.25
N VAL A 94 5.59 3.15 2.51
CA VAL A 94 5.97 2.28 3.63
C VAL A 94 4.87 1.27 3.96
N ASP A 95 3.60 1.68 3.93
CA ASP A 95 2.47 0.77 4.12
C ASP A 95 2.47 -0.35 3.08
N ASP A 96 2.72 -0.04 1.81
CA ASP A 96 2.82 -1.02 0.73
C ASP A 96 4.01 -1.97 0.91
N LEU A 97 5.17 -1.45 1.33
CA LEU A 97 6.33 -2.29 1.69
C LEU A 97 5.98 -3.29 2.80
N VAL A 98 5.31 -2.83 3.85
CA VAL A 98 4.87 -3.70 4.94
C VAL A 98 3.85 -4.72 4.43
N ALA A 99 2.89 -4.29 3.60
CA ALA A 99 1.91 -5.18 3.00
C ALA A 99 2.56 -6.28 2.15
N ILE A 100 3.58 -5.97 1.34
CA ILE A 100 4.34 -6.95 0.55
C ILE A 100 4.99 -7.99 1.47
N VAL A 101 5.65 -7.55 2.54
CA VAL A 101 6.31 -8.45 3.50
C VAL A 101 5.28 -9.36 4.17
N VAL A 102 4.13 -8.80 4.59
CA VAL A 102 3.04 -9.57 5.19
C VAL A 102 2.48 -10.59 4.21
N ILE A 103 2.25 -10.21 2.95
CA ILE A 103 1.80 -11.12 1.88
C ILE A 103 2.79 -12.28 1.69
N ALA A 104 4.08 -11.96 1.60
CA ALA A 104 5.13 -12.95 1.42
C ALA A 104 5.19 -13.98 2.56
N VAL A 105 5.03 -13.53 3.81
CA VAL A 105 5.24 -14.38 4.99
C VAL A 105 3.97 -15.13 5.40
N PHE A 106 2.81 -14.47 5.37
CA PHE A 106 1.58 -15.00 5.98
C PHE A 106 0.57 -15.56 4.98
N TYR A 107 0.69 -15.19 3.70
CA TYR A 107 -0.27 -15.62 2.69
C TYR A 107 0.31 -16.61 1.68
N SER A 108 1.58 -16.99 1.77
CA SER A 108 2.19 -17.99 0.87
C SER A 108 1.63 -19.40 1.09
N GLU A 109 1.53 -20.16 0.00
CA GLU A 109 1.04 -21.54 -0.04
C GLU A 109 2.19 -22.56 0.09
N GLU A 110 1.91 -23.84 -0.19
CA GLU A 110 2.92 -24.90 -0.19
C GLU A 110 4.08 -24.58 -1.14
N LEU A 111 5.30 -24.64 -0.61
CA LEU A 111 6.49 -24.17 -1.31
C LEU A 111 7.07 -25.24 -2.23
N HIS A 112 7.09 -24.96 -3.53
CA HIS A 112 7.84 -25.76 -4.50
C HIS A 112 9.28 -25.26 -4.60
N VAL A 113 10.19 -25.96 -3.92
CA VAL A 113 11.61 -25.58 -3.78
C VAL A 113 12.32 -25.44 -5.13
N ASP A 114 12.01 -26.30 -6.11
CA ASP A 114 12.65 -26.25 -7.43
C ASP A 114 12.33 -24.94 -8.16
N ALA A 115 11.07 -24.53 -8.16
CA ALA A 115 10.64 -23.26 -8.75
C ALA A 115 11.27 -22.07 -8.00
N LEU A 116 11.42 -22.17 -6.67
CA LEU A 116 12.09 -21.14 -5.87
C LEU A 116 13.59 -21.04 -6.21
N LEU A 117 14.27 -22.16 -6.47
CA LEU A 117 15.67 -22.16 -6.89
C LEU A 117 15.84 -21.50 -8.27
N TYR A 118 14.97 -21.79 -9.23
CA TYR A 118 14.99 -21.11 -10.53
C TYR A 118 14.73 -19.60 -10.40
N ALA A 119 13.74 -19.20 -9.60
CA ALA A 119 13.48 -17.79 -9.31
C ALA A 119 14.69 -17.11 -8.65
N GLY A 120 15.31 -17.77 -7.66
CA GLY A 120 16.51 -17.28 -6.98
C GLY A 120 17.71 -17.14 -7.91
N GLY A 121 17.91 -18.09 -8.84
CA GLY A 121 18.94 -18.01 -9.87
C GLY A 121 18.75 -16.83 -10.81
N ILE A 122 17.51 -16.57 -11.24
CA ILE A 122 17.19 -15.40 -12.08
C ILE A 122 17.38 -14.09 -11.30
N PHE A 123 16.96 -14.05 -10.03
CA PHE A 123 17.19 -12.89 -9.18
C PHE A 123 18.68 -12.59 -9.00
N ALA A 124 19.51 -13.62 -8.80
CA ALA A 124 20.96 -13.47 -8.76
C ALA A 124 21.53 -12.94 -10.09
N LEU A 125 21.02 -13.41 -11.23
CA LEU A 125 21.40 -12.90 -12.55
C LEU A 125 21.07 -11.41 -12.71
N LEU A 126 19.88 -10.98 -12.28
CA LEU A 126 19.48 -9.57 -12.30
C LEU A 126 20.41 -8.69 -11.45
N ILE A 127 20.82 -9.19 -10.28
CA ILE A 127 21.83 -8.51 -9.44
C ILE A 127 23.17 -8.43 -10.16
N VAL A 128 23.60 -9.49 -10.85
CA VAL A 128 24.84 -9.46 -11.64
C VAL A 128 24.77 -8.40 -12.75
N PHE A 129 23.66 -8.32 -13.50
CA PHE A 129 23.48 -7.26 -14.49
C PHE A 129 23.57 -5.85 -13.89
N ASN A 130 22.96 -5.65 -12.72
CA ASN A 130 23.06 -4.38 -11.99
C ASN A 130 24.51 -4.05 -11.59
N LYS A 131 25.24 -5.02 -11.03
CA LYS A 131 26.65 -4.85 -10.63
C LYS A 131 27.58 -4.61 -11.82
N LEU A 132 27.28 -5.19 -12.98
CA LEU A 132 28.00 -4.95 -14.24
C LEU A 132 27.65 -3.60 -14.89
N GLY A 133 26.72 -2.83 -14.31
CA GLY A 133 26.36 -1.50 -14.81
C GLY A 133 25.53 -1.52 -16.09
N ILE A 134 24.83 -2.62 -16.39
CA ILE A 134 23.97 -2.73 -17.58
C ILE A 134 22.77 -1.80 -17.40
N LYS A 135 22.65 -0.77 -18.25
CA LYS A 135 21.58 0.25 -18.15
C LYS A 135 20.32 -0.08 -18.94
N SER A 136 20.38 -1.09 -19.81
CA SER A 136 19.24 -1.45 -20.67
C SER A 136 18.17 -2.21 -19.88
N LEU A 137 16.95 -1.67 -19.87
CA LEU A 137 15.81 -2.22 -19.14
C LEU A 137 15.39 -3.63 -19.60
N VAL A 138 15.69 -3.99 -20.85
CA VAL A 138 15.35 -5.29 -21.41
C VAL A 138 15.98 -6.44 -20.61
N PHE A 139 17.20 -6.24 -20.11
CA PHE A 139 17.92 -7.21 -19.28
C PHE A 139 17.32 -7.40 -17.89
N TYR A 140 16.40 -6.51 -17.47
CA TYR A 140 15.69 -6.63 -16.20
C TYR A 140 14.26 -7.12 -16.40
N LEU A 141 13.55 -6.57 -17.38
CA LEU A 141 12.15 -6.86 -17.60
C LEU A 141 11.91 -8.28 -18.16
N ILE A 142 12.74 -8.74 -19.10
CA ILE A 142 12.57 -10.10 -19.66
C ILE A 142 12.86 -11.16 -18.58
N PRO A 143 14.03 -11.16 -17.90
CA PRO A 143 14.24 -12.15 -16.84
C PRO A 143 13.31 -11.93 -15.66
N GLY A 144 12.90 -10.69 -15.35
CA GLY A 144 11.87 -10.41 -14.35
C GLY A 144 10.52 -11.08 -14.65
N ALA A 145 10.09 -11.09 -15.93
CA ALA A 145 8.89 -11.82 -16.35
C ALA A 145 9.05 -13.34 -16.23
N VAL A 146 10.24 -13.87 -16.52
CA VAL A 146 10.55 -15.29 -16.31
C VAL A 146 10.59 -15.65 -14.82
N MET A 147 11.17 -14.78 -13.99
CA MET A 147 11.16 -14.93 -12.53
C MET A 147 9.74 -14.91 -11.99
N TRP A 148 8.87 -14.03 -12.50
CA TRP A 148 7.45 -14.00 -12.14
C TRP A 148 6.76 -15.34 -12.38
N TYR A 149 7.04 -15.99 -13.52
CA TYR A 149 6.50 -17.32 -13.82
C TYR A 149 6.95 -18.35 -12.77
N PHE A 150 8.23 -18.38 -12.41
CA PHE A 150 8.74 -19.32 -11.41
C PHE A 150 8.24 -19.04 -9.99
N VAL A 151 8.18 -17.76 -9.58
CA VAL A 151 7.60 -17.37 -8.28
C VAL A 151 6.14 -17.80 -8.19
N HIS A 152 5.35 -17.63 -9.26
CA HIS A 152 3.96 -18.07 -9.28
C HIS A 152 3.82 -19.59 -9.05
N HIS A 153 4.73 -20.39 -9.60
CA HIS A 153 4.74 -21.84 -9.42
C HIS A 153 5.42 -22.29 -8.12
N SER A 154 6.05 -21.38 -7.36
CA SER A 154 6.77 -21.72 -6.13
C SER A 154 5.92 -21.67 -4.87
N GLY A 155 4.62 -21.37 -4.98
CA GLY A 155 3.73 -21.12 -3.84
C GLY A 155 3.91 -19.73 -3.19
N VAL A 156 4.89 -18.94 -3.67
CA VAL A 156 5.10 -17.55 -3.25
C VAL A 156 4.22 -16.64 -4.12
N HIS A 157 3.78 -15.53 -3.54
CA HIS A 157 2.96 -14.57 -4.26
C HIS A 157 3.70 -13.96 -5.45
N ALA A 158 3.15 -14.14 -6.65
CA ALA A 158 3.75 -13.68 -7.90
C ALA A 158 3.96 -12.14 -7.94
N THR A 159 3.25 -11.38 -7.12
CA THR A 159 3.44 -9.92 -6.98
C THR A 159 4.84 -9.55 -6.49
N ILE A 160 5.47 -10.39 -5.66
CA ILE A 160 6.80 -10.17 -5.11
C ILE A 160 7.85 -10.12 -6.22
N ALA A 161 7.66 -10.87 -7.32
CA ALA A 161 8.58 -10.84 -8.45
C ALA A 161 8.67 -9.44 -9.10
N GLY A 162 7.57 -8.67 -9.09
CA GLY A 162 7.58 -7.28 -9.55
C GLY A 162 8.50 -6.42 -8.69
N VAL A 163 8.36 -6.51 -7.37
CA VAL A 163 9.18 -5.77 -6.39
C VAL A 163 10.65 -6.17 -6.51
N LEU A 164 10.95 -7.47 -6.52
CA LEU A 164 12.32 -7.98 -6.66
C LEU A 164 12.98 -7.50 -7.96
N THR A 165 12.22 -7.50 -9.06
CA THR A 165 12.72 -6.96 -10.34
C THR A 165 13.04 -5.48 -10.19
N ALA A 166 12.13 -4.67 -9.63
CA ALA A 166 12.34 -3.24 -9.42
C ALA A 166 13.61 -2.95 -8.60
N LEU A 167 13.82 -3.72 -7.51
CA LEU A 167 14.98 -3.56 -6.65
C LEU A 167 16.32 -3.80 -7.38
N THR A 168 16.32 -4.53 -8.50
CA THR A 168 17.51 -4.77 -9.32
C THR A 168 17.71 -3.77 -10.45
N VAL A 169 16.71 -2.96 -10.80
CA VAL A 169 16.83 -1.94 -11.86
C VAL A 169 17.80 -0.83 -11.41
N PRO A 170 18.79 -0.41 -12.23
CA PRO A 170 19.76 0.61 -11.83
C PRO A 170 19.12 1.98 -11.58
N THR A 171 19.52 2.62 -10.48
CA THR A 171 19.27 4.06 -10.21
C THR A 171 20.57 4.79 -9.97
N ASN A 172 20.54 6.12 -9.90
CA ASN A 172 21.69 6.94 -9.61
C ASN A 172 21.29 8.14 -8.73
N PRO A 173 22.14 8.62 -7.82
CA PRO A 173 21.81 9.76 -6.96
C PRO A 173 22.01 11.13 -7.65
N THR A 174 22.10 11.15 -8.99
CA THR A 174 22.41 12.37 -9.76
C THR A 174 21.14 12.96 -10.36
N ALA A 175 21.23 14.19 -10.88
CA ALA A 175 20.11 14.83 -11.57
C ALA A 175 19.79 14.20 -12.95
N ASP A 176 20.62 13.26 -13.42
CA ASP A 176 20.45 12.61 -14.72
C ASP A 176 19.44 11.46 -14.63
N GLU A 177 18.42 11.50 -15.50
CA GLU A 177 17.34 10.52 -15.49
C GLU A 177 17.86 9.07 -15.60
N SER A 178 17.61 8.30 -14.54
CA SER A 178 18.10 6.93 -14.39
C SER A 178 17.23 5.91 -15.16
N PRO A 179 17.74 4.69 -15.44
CA PRO A 179 16.90 3.63 -16.01
C PRO A 179 15.66 3.33 -15.16
N LEU A 180 15.79 3.37 -13.83
CA LEU A 180 14.69 3.21 -12.90
C LEU A 180 13.62 4.28 -13.09
N GLU A 181 14.01 5.56 -13.11
CA GLU A 181 13.07 6.68 -13.27
C GLU A 181 12.39 6.65 -14.64
N LYS A 182 13.13 6.32 -15.71
CA LYS A 182 12.55 6.13 -17.06
C LYS A 182 11.45 5.07 -17.07
N LEU A 183 11.70 3.94 -16.40
CA LEU A 183 10.72 2.88 -16.29
C LEU A 183 9.52 3.31 -15.45
N GLU A 184 9.76 3.95 -14.31
CA GLU A 184 8.73 4.49 -13.42
C GLU A 184 7.80 5.46 -14.18
N HIS A 185 8.36 6.47 -14.84
CA HIS A 185 7.62 7.44 -15.66
C HIS A 185 6.81 6.78 -16.79
N ALA A 186 7.35 5.72 -17.40
CA ALA A 186 6.67 4.98 -18.45
C ALA A 186 5.47 4.16 -17.93
N ILE A 187 5.56 3.59 -16.72
CA ILE A 187 4.53 2.69 -16.18
C ILE A 187 3.52 3.36 -15.25
N VAL A 188 3.85 4.50 -14.61
CA VAL A 188 2.94 5.24 -13.72
C VAL A 188 1.57 5.50 -14.38
N LYS A 189 1.56 5.98 -15.62
CA LYS A 189 0.30 6.32 -16.32
C LYS A 189 -0.51 5.07 -16.67
N PRO A 190 0.03 4.04 -17.34
CA PRO A 190 -0.67 2.77 -17.54
C PRO A 190 -1.14 2.14 -16.23
N VAL A 191 -0.34 2.17 -15.17
CA VAL A 191 -0.74 1.59 -13.89
C VAL A 191 -1.96 2.30 -13.32
N ASN A 192 -1.92 3.63 -13.23
CA ASN A 192 -2.98 4.42 -12.60
C ASN A 192 -4.26 4.52 -13.44
N PHE A 193 -4.15 4.53 -14.78
CA PHE A 193 -5.30 4.76 -15.67
C PHE A 193 -5.80 3.51 -16.41
N LEU A 194 -5.05 2.41 -16.40
CA LEU A 194 -5.45 1.17 -17.07
C LEU A 194 -5.45 -0.02 -16.09
N ILE A 195 -4.32 -0.32 -15.46
CA ILE A 195 -4.17 -1.54 -14.66
C ILE A 195 -5.03 -1.49 -13.40
N MET A 196 -4.94 -0.40 -12.62
CA MET A 196 -5.71 -0.23 -11.39
C MET A 196 -7.23 -0.14 -11.66
N PRO A 197 -7.70 0.64 -12.66
CA PRO A 197 -9.12 0.64 -13.03
C PRO A 197 -9.63 -0.71 -13.52
N ILE A 198 -8.87 -1.44 -14.35
CA ILE A 198 -9.26 -2.80 -14.79
C ILE A 198 -9.32 -3.74 -13.58
N PHE A 199 -8.32 -3.69 -12.70
CA PHE A 199 -8.32 -4.52 -11.50
C PHE A 199 -9.54 -4.22 -10.63
N ALA A 200 -9.81 -2.95 -10.37
CA ALA A 200 -10.99 -2.53 -9.62
C ALA A 200 -12.26 -3.07 -10.31
N PHE A 201 -12.46 -2.79 -11.58
CA PHE A 201 -13.64 -3.21 -12.35
C PHE A 201 -13.90 -4.72 -12.28
N VAL A 202 -12.86 -5.54 -12.50
CA VAL A 202 -12.99 -7.01 -12.47
C VAL A 202 -13.30 -7.52 -11.06
N ASN A 203 -12.67 -6.93 -10.02
CA ASN A 203 -12.76 -7.45 -8.66
C ASN A 203 -13.90 -6.85 -7.84
N THR A 204 -14.43 -5.69 -8.20
CA THR A 204 -15.57 -5.03 -7.56
C THR A 204 -16.91 -5.35 -8.23
N ASN A 205 -16.97 -6.34 -9.12
CA ASN A 205 -18.21 -6.83 -9.71
C ASN A 205 -19.04 -7.59 -8.66
N ILE A 206 -19.58 -6.86 -7.68
CA ILE A 206 -20.36 -7.38 -6.56
C ILE A 206 -21.82 -7.42 -6.98
N GLN A 207 -22.40 -8.62 -6.99
CA GLN A 207 -23.85 -8.78 -7.16
C GLN A 207 -24.54 -8.43 -5.85
N PHE A 208 -25.56 -7.57 -5.92
CA PHE A 208 -26.31 -7.15 -4.73
C PHE A 208 -27.29 -8.24 -4.28
N GLU A 209 -26.96 -8.90 -3.16
CA GLU A 209 -27.74 -9.97 -2.55
C GLU A 209 -28.42 -9.51 -1.25
N ALA A 210 -29.60 -10.09 -0.99
CA ALA A 210 -30.33 -9.87 0.26
C ALA A 210 -29.55 -10.51 1.42
N GLY A 211 -28.87 -9.69 2.23
CA GLY A 211 -28.06 -10.14 3.36
C GLY A 211 -26.73 -9.41 3.50
N MET A 212 -26.23 -8.76 2.45
CA MET A 212 -24.95 -8.04 2.51
C MET A 212 -24.89 -6.92 3.55
N LEU A 213 -26.03 -6.27 3.84
CA LEU A 213 -26.11 -5.28 4.92
C LEU A 213 -25.87 -5.91 6.30
N GLN A 214 -26.31 -7.16 6.51
CA GLN A 214 -26.00 -7.91 7.73
C GLN A 214 -24.53 -8.35 7.74
N GLY A 215 -23.95 -8.55 6.55
CA GLY A 215 -22.52 -8.75 6.36
C GLY A 215 -21.64 -7.61 6.90
N LEU A 216 -22.16 -6.37 6.98
CA LEU A 216 -21.45 -5.24 7.58
C LEU A 216 -21.40 -5.31 9.11
N THR A 217 -22.40 -5.93 9.74
CA THR A 217 -22.51 -6.03 11.20
C THR A 217 -21.98 -7.37 11.75
N ASN A 218 -21.59 -8.30 10.87
CA ASN A 218 -20.90 -9.52 11.27
C ASN A 218 -19.43 -9.22 11.67
N LYS A 219 -18.73 -10.23 12.23
CA LYS A 219 -17.35 -10.07 12.71
C LYS A 219 -16.39 -9.61 11.60
N LEU A 220 -16.52 -10.16 10.39
CA LEU A 220 -15.67 -9.82 9.24
C LEU A 220 -15.87 -8.34 8.86
N GLY A 221 -17.12 -7.94 8.63
CA GLY A 221 -17.49 -6.57 8.25
C GLY A 221 -17.10 -5.55 9.30
N LEU A 222 -17.40 -5.80 10.58
CA LEU A 222 -17.00 -4.94 11.69
C LEU A 222 -15.49 -4.84 11.84
N GLY A 223 -14.77 -5.96 11.68
CA GLY A 223 -13.31 -5.98 11.72
C GLY A 223 -12.69 -5.09 10.64
N ILE A 224 -13.20 -5.17 9.41
CA ILE A 224 -12.76 -4.34 8.28
C ILE A 224 -13.14 -2.87 8.50
N LEU A 225 -14.40 -2.59 8.83
CA LEU A 225 -14.91 -1.24 9.02
C LEU A 225 -14.18 -0.51 10.15
N LEU A 226 -14.07 -1.14 11.33
CA LEU A 226 -13.40 -0.52 12.47
C LEU A 226 -11.89 -0.45 12.25
N GLY A 227 -11.29 -1.44 11.60
CA GLY A 227 -9.88 -1.40 11.22
C GLY A 227 -9.56 -0.20 10.31
N LEU A 228 -10.25 -0.08 9.18
CA LEU A 228 -9.98 0.99 8.20
C LEU A 228 -10.46 2.38 8.69
N CYS A 229 -11.68 2.48 9.21
CA CYS A 229 -12.25 3.79 9.57
C CYS A 229 -11.74 4.35 10.90
N LEU A 230 -11.32 3.50 11.84
CA LEU A 230 -10.85 3.92 13.17
C LEU A 230 -9.40 3.49 13.42
N GLY A 231 -9.06 2.24 13.12
CA GLY A 231 -7.73 1.69 13.40
C GLY A 231 -6.61 2.42 12.67
N LYS A 232 -6.74 2.62 11.35
CA LYS A 232 -5.78 3.40 10.55
C LYS A 232 -5.56 4.81 11.09
N PRO A 233 -6.58 5.69 11.22
CA PRO A 233 -6.37 7.04 11.70
C PRO A 233 -5.83 7.07 13.13
N LEU A 234 -6.32 6.21 14.03
CA LEU A 234 -5.81 6.13 15.40
C LEU A 234 -4.35 5.70 15.44
N GLY A 235 -3.97 4.65 14.71
CA GLY A 235 -2.60 4.14 14.66
C GLY A 235 -1.62 5.18 14.12
N ILE A 236 -1.97 5.81 13.00
CA ILE A 236 -1.17 6.87 12.38
C ILE A 236 -1.00 8.05 13.33
N LEU A 237 -2.09 8.53 13.95
CA LEU A 237 -2.05 9.68 14.85
C LEU A 237 -1.29 9.41 16.13
N VAL A 238 -1.54 8.28 16.79
CA VAL A 238 -0.89 7.94 18.06
C VAL A 238 0.61 7.76 17.86
N MET A 239 1.02 7.02 16.82
CA MET A 239 2.45 6.83 16.55
C MET A 239 3.14 8.13 16.10
N SER A 240 2.47 8.93 15.27
CA SER A 240 2.99 10.26 14.89
C SER A 240 3.14 11.17 16.11
N TRP A 241 2.16 11.18 17.02
CA TRP A 241 2.19 11.96 18.25
C TRP A 241 3.29 11.50 19.20
N LEU A 242 3.46 10.18 19.37
CA LEU A 242 4.55 9.61 20.15
C LEU A 242 5.91 9.99 19.57
N ALA A 243 6.09 9.86 18.25
CA ALA A 243 7.35 10.20 17.58
C ALA A 243 7.73 11.68 17.78
N VAL A 244 6.75 12.58 17.67
CA VAL A 244 6.96 14.02 17.90
C VAL A 244 7.21 14.32 19.38
N LYS A 245 6.44 13.72 20.29
CA LYS A 245 6.58 13.94 21.73
C LYS A 245 7.91 13.43 22.29
N LEU A 246 8.39 12.30 21.77
CA LEU A 246 9.67 11.71 22.12
C LEU A 246 10.86 12.38 21.40
N LYS A 247 10.61 13.43 20.60
CA LYS A 247 11.61 14.15 19.82
C LYS A 247 12.39 13.26 18.83
N ILE A 248 11.79 12.16 18.40
CA ILE A 248 12.33 11.29 17.34
C ILE A 248 12.14 11.96 15.98
N SER A 249 11.04 12.71 15.82
CA SER A 249 10.70 13.41 14.59
C SER A 249 9.94 14.72 14.86
N SER A 250 9.65 15.47 13.80
CA SER A 250 8.85 16.70 13.82
C SER A 250 7.75 16.61 12.76
N LEU A 251 6.62 17.28 12.98
CA LEU A 251 5.60 17.41 11.93
C LEU A 251 6.19 18.12 10.70
N PRO A 252 5.75 17.78 9.48
CA PRO A 252 6.17 18.46 8.28
C PRO A 252 5.81 19.95 8.31
N GLU A 253 6.57 20.78 7.60
CA GLU A 253 6.32 22.23 7.56
C GLU A 253 4.91 22.55 7.04
N GLY A 254 4.22 23.45 7.75
CA GLY A 254 2.86 23.86 7.42
C GLY A 254 1.78 22.82 7.71
N VAL A 255 2.12 21.70 8.37
CA VAL A 255 1.16 20.64 8.74
C VAL A 255 0.72 20.76 10.20
N GLN A 256 -0.59 20.73 10.42
CA GLN A 256 -1.21 20.72 11.74
C GLN A 256 -1.85 19.36 12.08
N TRP A 257 -2.08 19.09 13.36
CA TRP A 257 -2.72 17.85 13.83
C TRP A 257 -4.09 17.57 13.20
N GLY A 258 -4.89 18.61 12.92
CA GLY A 258 -6.17 18.45 12.22
C GLY A 258 -6.00 17.92 10.79
N GLN A 259 -4.91 18.29 10.11
CA GLN A 259 -4.57 17.76 8.78
C GLN A 259 -3.99 16.35 8.87
N MET A 260 -3.22 16.05 9.91
CA MET A 260 -2.76 14.68 10.18
C MET A 260 -3.93 13.72 10.42
N LEU A 261 -4.98 14.16 11.14
CA LEU A 261 -6.20 13.35 11.31
C LEU A 261 -6.88 13.12 9.96
N GLY A 262 -6.99 14.18 9.15
CA GLY A 262 -7.53 14.09 7.81
C GLY A 262 -6.77 13.10 6.91
N VAL A 263 -5.44 13.13 6.94
CA VAL A 263 -4.59 12.16 6.23
C VAL A 263 -4.75 10.76 6.80
N GLY A 264 -4.80 10.59 8.13
CA GLY A 264 -5.04 9.28 8.74
C GLY A 264 -6.37 8.67 8.32
N LEU A 265 -7.40 9.49 8.12
CA LEU A 265 -8.69 9.06 7.56
C LEU A 265 -8.58 8.72 6.07
N LEU A 266 -7.89 9.53 5.26
CA LEU A 266 -7.63 9.17 3.86
C LEU A 266 -6.82 7.89 3.72
N ALA A 267 -5.90 7.61 4.65
CA ALA A 267 -5.16 6.35 4.71
C ALA A 267 -6.07 5.14 5.03
N GLY A 268 -7.26 5.37 5.60
CA GLY A 268 -8.30 4.34 5.74
C GLY A 268 -9.00 3.95 4.44
N VAL A 269 -8.70 4.63 3.32
CA VAL A 269 -9.20 4.23 2.00
C VAL A 269 -8.38 3.05 1.51
N GLY A 270 -8.81 1.83 1.85
CA GLY A 270 -8.11 0.60 1.46
C GLY A 270 -8.40 0.14 0.02
N PHE A 271 -9.62 0.42 -0.48
CA PHE A 271 -10.16 0.09 -1.80
C PHE A 271 -9.46 -1.08 -2.52
N THR A 272 -8.67 -0.83 -3.57
CA THR A 272 -8.10 -1.90 -4.40
C THR A 272 -7.10 -2.78 -3.64
N MET A 273 -6.28 -2.20 -2.76
CA MET A 273 -5.25 -2.93 -2.03
C MET A 273 -5.84 -3.81 -0.93
N SER A 274 -6.84 -3.32 -0.21
CA SER A 274 -7.59 -4.15 0.74
C SER A 274 -8.39 -5.24 0.02
N ILE A 275 -8.98 -4.95 -1.15
CA ILE A 275 -9.66 -5.98 -1.97
C ILE A 275 -8.65 -7.05 -2.40
N PHE A 276 -7.47 -6.64 -2.85
CA PHE A 276 -6.42 -7.57 -3.22
C PHE A 276 -6.06 -8.49 -2.05
N ILE A 277 -5.82 -7.95 -0.85
CA ILE A 277 -5.51 -8.77 0.33
C ILE A 277 -6.69 -9.67 0.72
N ALA A 278 -7.94 -9.21 0.57
CA ALA A 278 -9.11 -10.04 0.84
C ALA A 278 -9.20 -11.26 -0.10
N LEU A 279 -8.81 -11.10 -1.37
CA LEU A 279 -8.73 -12.21 -2.33
C LEU A 279 -7.63 -13.21 -1.98
N LEU A 280 -6.53 -12.75 -1.35
CA LEU A 280 -5.47 -13.63 -0.85
C LEU A 280 -5.86 -14.31 0.47
N SER A 281 -6.70 -13.66 1.27
CA SER A 281 -7.04 -14.13 2.61
C SER A 281 -8.07 -15.24 2.64
N PHE A 282 -8.94 -15.32 1.62
CA PHE A 282 -10.10 -16.19 1.64
C PHE A 282 -10.23 -16.98 0.34
N SER A 283 -10.39 -18.29 0.44
CA SER A 283 -10.80 -19.16 -0.68
C SER A 283 -12.32 -19.19 -0.85
N ASN A 284 -13.08 -18.92 0.21
CA ASN A 284 -14.55 -18.88 0.18
C ASN A 284 -15.07 -17.62 -0.52
N GLN A 285 -15.84 -17.81 -1.59
CA GLN A 285 -16.42 -16.73 -2.39
C GLN A 285 -17.35 -15.80 -1.60
N GLU A 286 -18.10 -16.34 -0.63
CA GLU A 286 -19.01 -15.56 0.21
C GLU A 286 -18.24 -14.57 1.10
N TRP A 287 -17.14 -15.03 1.72
CA TRP A 287 -16.28 -14.15 2.52
C TRP A 287 -15.60 -13.09 1.68
N GLN A 288 -15.14 -13.44 0.46
CA GLN A 288 -14.60 -12.46 -0.46
C GLN A 288 -15.65 -11.39 -0.82
N THR A 289 -16.88 -11.78 -1.14
CA THR A 289 -17.97 -10.84 -1.47
C THR A 289 -18.30 -9.93 -0.29
N ASN A 290 -18.46 -10.49 0.91
CA ASN A 290 -18.72 -9.72 2.12
C ASN A 290 -17.56 -8.77 2.47
N ALA A 291 -16.31 -9.24 2.37
CA ALA A 291 -15.13 -8.42 2.60
C ALA A 291 -15.05 -7.27 1.59
N LYS A 292 -15.22 -7.54 0.29
CA LYS A 292 -15.24 -6.51 -0.76
C LYS A 292 -16.28 -5.44 -0.45
N PHE A 293 -17.51 -5.84 -0.10
CA PHE A 293 -18.56 -4.89 0.25
C PHE A 293 -18.20 -4.05 1.48
N ALA A 294 -17.71 -4.67 2.55
CA ALA A 294 -17.26 -3.95 3.75
C ALA A 294 -16.11 -2.97 3.46
N ILE A 295 -15.14 -3.36 2.62
CA ILE A 295 -14.03 -2.49 2.18
C ILE A 295 -14.54 -1.29 1.41
N LEU A 296 -15.50 -1.46 0.50
CA LEU A 296 -16.09 -0.35 -0.26
C LEU A 296 -16.78 0.65 0.66
N VAL A 297 -17.60 0.15 1.60
CA VAL A 297 -18.29 0.99 2.58
C VAL A 297 -17.29 1.70 3.48
N ALA A 298 -16.28 1.00 4.00
CA ALA A 298 -15.23 1.58 4.83
C ALA A 298 -14.44 2.66 4.09
N SER A 299 -14.09 2.39 2.83
CA SER A 299 -13.34 3.32 1.96
C SER A 299 -14.15 4.58 1.67
N LEU A 300 -15.45 4.45 1.41
CA LEU A 300 -16.34 5.58 1.21
C LEU A 300 -16.45 6.44 2.48
N ILE A 301 -16.67 5.81 3.64
CA ILE A 301 -16.77 6.52 4.93
C ILE A 301 -15.45 7.25 5.23
N SER A 302 -14.33 6.55 5.13
CA SER A 302 -12.99 7.08 5.41
C SER A 302 -12.61 8.21 4.45
N GLY A 303 -12.89 8.04 3.16
CA GLY A 303 -12.64 9.05 2.14
C GLY A 303 -13.48 10.32 2.33
N LEU A 304 -14.78 10.18 2.60
CA LEU A 304 -15.66 11.32 2.87
C LEU A 304 -15.29 12.03 4.18
N ALA A 305 -15.04 11.27 5.25
CA ALA A 305 -14.64 11.83 6.54
C ALA A 305 -13.29 12.56 6.43
N GLY A 306 -12.29 11.94 5.78
CA GLY A 306 -10.99 12.54 5.52
C GLY A 306 -11.09 13.81 4.70
N PHE A 307 -11.89 13.80 3.63
CA PHE A 307 -12.17 15.00 2.83
C PHE A 307 -12.78 16.14 3.64
N LEU A 308 -13.83 15.87 4.44
CA LEU A 308 -14.50 16.89 5.24
C LEU A 308 -13.58 17.47 6.33
N VAL A 309 -12.83 16.60 7.02
CA VAL A 309 -11.85 17.01 8.05
C VAL A 309 -10.76 17.88 7.42
N LEU A 310 -10.18 17.45 6.30
CA LEU A 310 -9.15 18.23 5.60
C LEU A 310 -9.70 19.56 5.08
N LYS A 311 -10.90 19.57 4.49
CA LYS A 311 -11.55 20.80 4.03
C LYS A 311 -11.70 21.82 5.16
N LYS A 312 -12.10 21.38 6.35
CA LYS A 312 -12.22 22.24 7.54
C LYS A 312 -10.85 22.66 8.07
N ALA A 313 -9.91 21.73 8.22
CA ALA A 313 -8.57 22.00 8.77
C ALA A 313 -7.77 22.96 7.87
N ILE A 314 -7.88 22.80 6.54
CA ILE A 314 -7.25 23.68 5.55
C ILE A 314 -7.99 25.03 5.47
N GLY A 315 -9.33 25.03 5.56
CA GLY A 315 -10.11 26.27 5.60
C GLY A 315 -9.78 27.18 6.79
N ASN A 316 -9.33 26.59 7.90
CA ASN A 316 -8.89 27.30 9.09
C ASN A 316 -7.49 27.91 8.99
N LEU A 317 -6.71 27.62 7.94
CA LEU A 317 -5.35 28.14 7.78
C LEU A 317 -5.27 29.63 7.37
N LYS A 318 -6.40 30.33 7.15
CA LYS A 318 -6.51 31.78 6.82
C LYS A 318 -5.77 32.18 5.51
N ALA A 319 -6.45 32.63 4.46
CA ALA A 319 -6.80 34.04 4.18
C ALA A 319 -6.17 35.07 5.14
#